data_AF-A0A0M1JDH7-F1
#
_entry.id   AF-A0A0M1JDH7-F1
#
_cell.length_a   1.000
_cell.length_b   1.000
_cell.length_c   1.000
_cell.angle_alpha   90.00
_cell.angle_beta   90.00
_cell.angle_gamma   90.00
#
_symmetry.space_group_name_H-M   'P 1'
#
loop_
_entity.id
_entity.type
_entity.pdbx_description
1 polymer ?
#
loop_
_entity_poly.entity_id
_entity_poly.type
_entity_poly.pdbx_seq_one_letter_code
_entity_poly.pdbx_strand_id
1 'polypeptide(L)'
;MFFYYFYRLSNVAIYFTATIVFLIMLSVLGFWNQDYFLGSLFVQRIILTPATLNAYHIDFFSKSANYYWSNSKLTLGLLEPAYSLGSANIIGLEYFGNDNMSANTGWIGSGFAQAGYVGVFFYSIIISALISFLEQYTKTLGRPTVVALFIIPMVTIITSSDLTDMLLTHGLVFSILLLIYFPSKA
;
A
#
# COMPACT_ATOMS: atom_id res chain seq x y z
N MET A 1 -9.49 17.92 -9.34
CA MET A 1 -10.33 18.08 -10.55
C MET A 1 -10.49 16.79 -11.35
N PHE A 2 -9.43 16.01 -11.62
CA PHE A 2 -9.51 14.77 -12.42
C PHE A 2 -10.51 13.72 -11.87
N PHE A 3 -10.49 13.46 -10.56
CA PHE A 3 -11.41 12.51 -9.91
C PHE A 3 -12.89 12.93 -9.91
N TYR A 4 -13.18 14.23 -9.99
CA TYR A 4 -14.56 14.74 -10.04
C TYR A 4 -15.21 14.45 -11.40
N TYR A 5 -14.45 14.53 -12.49
CA TYR A 5 -14.92 14.16 -13.83
C TYR A 5 -15.17 12.65 -13.96
N PHE A 6 -14.31 11.82 -13.36
CA PHE A 6 -14.47 10.36 -13.36
C PHE A 6 -15.77 9.90 -12.68
N TYR A 7 -16.24 10.61 -11.66
CA TYR A 7 -17.47 10.28 -10.94
C TYR A 7 -18.75 10.43 -11.79
N ARG A 8 -18.71 11.19 -12.90
CA ARG A 8 -19.86 11.39 -13.81
C ARG A 8 -20.04 10.28 -14.85
N LEU A 9 -19.09 9.36 -14.98
CA LEU A 9 -19.18 8.25 -15.92
C LEU A 9 -20.05 7.14 -15.31
N SER A 10 -21.12 6.74 -15.98
CA SER A 10 -22.05 5.70 -15.50
C SER A 10 -21.40 4.32 -15.32
N ASN A 11 -20.24 4.09 -15.95
CA ASN A 11 -19.55 2.79 -16.01
C ASN A 11 -18.05 2.88 -15.68
N VAL A 12 -17.67 3.59 -14.60
CA VAL A 12 -16.26 3.79 -14.20
C VAL A 12 -15.46 2.48 -14.17
N ALA A 13 -16.05 1.40 -13.66
CA ALA A 13 -15.40 0.09 -13.57
C ALA A 13 -15.02 -0.47 -14.95
N ILE A 14 -15.87 -0.29 -15.96
CA ILE A 14 -15.61 -0.74 -17.34
C ILE A 14 -14.45 0.07 -17.92
N TYR A 15 -14.46 1.40 -17.78
CA TYR A 15 -13.38 2.25 -18.29
C TYR A 15 -12.04 1.98 -17.61
N PHE A 16 -12.07 1.74 -16.30
CA PHE A 16 -10.88 1.36 -15.53
C PHE A 16 -10.32 0.02 -15.99
N THR A 17 -11.17 -1.01 -16.11
CA THR A 17 -10.78 -2.34 -16.59
C THR A 17 -10.25 -2.28 -18.03
N ALA A 18 -10.93 -1.56 -18.92
CA ALA A 18 -10.49 -1.37 -20.29
C ALA A 18 -9.14 -0.65 -20.38
N THR A 19 -8.89 0.32 -19.50
CA THR A 19 -7.59 1.02 -19.43
C THR A 19 -6.48 0.07 -18.98
N ILE A 20 -6.73 -0.79 -17.98
CA ILE A 20 -5.75 -1.81 -17.56
C ILE A 20 -5.45 -2.77 -18.71
N VAL A 21 -6.48 -3.30 -19.38
CA VAL A 21 -6.30 -4.21 -20.52
C VAL A 21 -5.52 -3.53 -21.65
N PHE A 22 -5.84 -2.27 -21.95
CA PHE A 22 -5.14 -1.48 -22.95
C PHE A 22 -3.66 -1.26 -22.60
N LEU A 23 -3.35 -0.92 -21.34
CA LEU A 23 -1.97 -0.78 -20.86
C LEU A 23 -1.18 -2.09 -20.94
N ILE A 24 -1.82 -3.22 -20.63
CA ILE A 24 -1.21 -4.54 -20.80
C ILE A 24 -0.92 -4.82 -22.28
N MET A 25 -1.86 -4.53 -23.18
CA MET A 25 -1.64 -4.69 -24.62
C MET A 25 -0.49 -3.81 -25.13
N LEU A 26 -0.43 -2.53 -24.71
CA LEU A 26 0.68 -1.64 -25.04
C LEU A 26 2.02 -2.16 -24.52
N SER A 27 2.04 -2.72 -23.30
CA SER A 27 3.24 -3.35 -22.74
C SER A 27 3.71 -4.55 -23.56
N VAL A 28 2.78 -5.38 -24.05
CA VAL A 28 3.11 -6.52 -24.91
C VAL A 28 3.68 -6.02 -26.23
N LEU A 29 3.05 -5.02 -26.88
CA LEU A 29 3.56 -4.44 -28.12
C LEU A 29 4.95 -3.80 -27.95
N GLY A 30 5.19 -3.11 -26.83
CA GLY A 30 6.50 -2.56 -26.48
C GLY A 30 7.59 -3.63 -26.36
N PHE A 31 7.25 -4.80 -25.81
CA PHE A 31 8.19 -5.93 -25.73
C PHE A 31 8.71 -6.37 -27.11
N TRP A 32 7.84 -6.41 -28.13
CA TRP A 32 8.26 -6.75 -29.51
C TRP A 32 9.17 -5.70 -30.13
N ASN A 33 8.95 -4.42 -29.79
CA ASN A 33 9.73 -3.29 -30.30
C ASN A 33 10.99 -2.98 -29.46
N GLN A 34 11.31 -3.80 -28.45
CA GLN A 34 12.39 -3.55 -27.47
C GLN A 34 12.21 -2.22 -26.70
N ASP A 35 11.00 -1.67 -26.69
CA ASP A 35 10.63 -0.49 -25.92
C ASP A 35 9.87 -0.91 -24.66
N TYR A 36 10.62 -0.97 -23.57
CA TYR A 36 10.11 -1.44 -22.28
C TYR A 36 9.55 -0.31 -21.41
N PHE A 37 9.55 0.94 -21.88
CA PHE A 37 9.26 2.08 -21.02
C PHE A 37 7.84 2.04 -20.43
N LEU A 38 6.81 1.83 -21.27
CA LEU A 38 5.42 1.80 -20.81
C LEU A 38 5.11 0.53 -19.99
N GLY A 39 5.67 -0.62 -20.38
CA GLY A 39 5.49 -1.88 -19.66
C GLY A 39 6.13 -1.88 -18.27
N SER A 40 7.36 -1.36 -18.17
CA SER A 40 8.09 -1.25 -16.91
C SER A 40 7.47 -0.23 -15.96
N LEU A 41 6.96 0.88 -16.46
CA LEU A 41 6.37 1.92 -15.60
C LEU A 41 4.97 1.57 -15.09
N PHE A 42 4.08 1.07 -15.94
CA PHE A 42 2.69 0.88 -15.55
C PHE A 42 2.38 -0.54 -15.09
N VAL A 43 2.71 -1.56 -15.89
CA VAL A 43 2.39 -2.95 -15.55
C VAL A 43 3.29 -3.44 -14.43
N GLN A 44 4.60 -3.18 -14.55
CA GLN A 44 5.56 -3.63 -13.56
C GLN A 44 5.37 -2.90 -12.23
N ARG A 45 5.46 -1.57 -12.16
CA ARG A 45 5.43 -0.87 -10.87
C ARG A 45 4.07 -0.82 -10.17
N ILE A 46 2.94 -0.80 -10.89
CA ILE A 46 1.62 -0.66 -10.25
C ILE A 46 1.10 -2.02 -9.79
N ILE A 47 1.34 -3.08 -10.56
CA ILE A 47 0.70 -4.39 -10.35
C ILE A 47 1.73 -5.45 -9.93
N LEU A 48 2.75 -5.67 -10.77
CA LEU A 48 3.65 -6.82 -10.57
C LEU A 48 4.61 -6.61 -9.40
N THR A 49 5.24 -5.44 -9.27
CA THR A 49 6.23 -5.16 -8.23
C THR A 49 5.62 -5.31 -6.83
N PRO A 50 4.47 -4.71 -6.49
CA PRO A 50 3.85 -4.93 -5.18
C PRO A 50 3.49 -6.41 -4.94
N ALA A 51 2.99 -7.12 -5.96
CA ALA A 51 2.67 -8.54 -5.84
C ALA A 51 3.91 -9.40 -5.60
N THR A 52 4.99 -9.17 -6.35
CA THR A 52 6.27 -9.85 -6.19
C THR A 52 6.88 -9.57 -4.82
N LEU A 53 6.85 -8.31 -4.35
CA LEU A 53 7.37 -7.95 -3.03
C LEU A 53 6.56 -8.60 -1.90
N ASN A 54 5.24 -8.68 -2.02
CA ASN A 54 4.41 -9.46 -1.09
C ASN A 54 4.84 -10.94 -1.07
N ALA A 55 5.06 -11.54 -2.24
CA ALA A 55 5.50 -12.94 -2.33
C ALA A 55 6.86 -13.17 -1.67
N TYR A 56 7.83 -12.27 -1.86
CA TYR A 56 9.14 -12.36 -1.23
C TYR A 56 9.09 -12.23 0.30
N HIS A 57 8.23 -11.34 0.82
CA HIS A 57 8.01 -11.26 2.27
C HIS A 57 7.41 -12.57 2.81
N ILE A 58 6.39 -13.11 2.14
CA ILE A 58 5.75 -14.34 2.58
C ILE A 58 6.74 -15.51 2.53
N ASP A 59 7.50 -15.66 1.44
CA ASP A 59 8.47 -16.75 1.30
C ASP A 59 9.55 -16.71 2.38
N PHE A 60 10.14 -15.54 2.64
CA PHE A 60 11.14 -15.38 3.69
C PHE A 60 10.57 -15.60 5.10
N PHE A 61 9.52 -14.84 5.48
CA PHE A 61 8.96 -14.89 6.85
C PHE A 61 8.11 -16.14 7.12
N SER A 62 7.92 -17.02 6.14
CA SER A 62 7.32 -18.36 6.37
C SER A 62 8.32 -19.34 6.99
N LYS A 63 9.62 -19.09 6.82
CA LYS A 63 10.72 -19.94 7.27
C LYS A 63 11.57 -19.27 8.35
N SER A 64 11.46 -17.95 8.46
CA SER A 64 12.23 -17.08 9.35
C SER A 64 11.37 -16.56 10.51
N ALA A 65 12.01 -16.04 11.56
CA ALA A 65 11.30 -15.43 12.69
C ALA A 65 10.55 -14.17 12.24
N ASN A 66 9.41 -13.89 12.86
CA ASN A 66 8.64 -12.67 12.65
C ASN A 66 9.07 -11.57 13.63
N TYR A 67 8.75 -10.32 13.31
CA TYR A 67 9.12 -9.19 14.16
C TYR A 67 8.20 -8.97 15.36
N TYR A 68 6.93 -9.35 15.29
CA TYR A 68 5.93 -9.03 16.32
C TYR A 68 5.90 -7.53 16.69
N TRP A 69 6.04 -6.66 15.68
CA TRP A 69 6.13 -5.20 15.80
C TRP A 69 7.32 -4.66 16.58
N SER A 70 8.28 -5.51 16.97
CA SER A 70 9.49 -5.09 17.69
C SER A 70 10.33 -4.07 16.92
N ASN A 71 10.29 -4.10 15.59
CA ASN A 71 10.98 -3.17 14.70
C ASN A 71 10.25 -1.83 14.53
N SER A 72 9.02 -1.70 15.02
CA SER A 72 8.24 -0.47 14.91
C SER A 72 8.66 0.54 15.98
N LYS A 73 8.65 1.83 15.63
CA LYS A 73 8.84 2.91 16.62
C LYS A 73 7.73 2.93 17.69
N LEU A 74 6.60 2.25 17.45
CA LEU A 74 5.50 2.14 18.40
C LEU A 74 5.85 1.36 19.67
N THR A 75 6.79 0.42 19.61
CA THR A 75 7.20 -0.37 20.78
C THR A 75 8.17 0.37 21.69
N LEU A 76 8.57 1.60 21.31
CA LEU A 76 9.52 2.45 22.05
C LEU A 76 10.85 1.75 22.39
N GLY A 77 11.22 0.71 21.64
CA GLY A 77 12.42 -0.10 21.91
C GLY A 77 12.30 -1.06 23.10
N LEU A 78 11.09 -1.28 23.63
CA LEU A 78 10.86 -2.21 24.74
C LEU A 78 10.95 -3.68 24.32
N LEU A 79 10.84 -3.97 23.03
CA LEU A 79 10.98 -5.30 22.45
C LEU A 79 12.26 -5.35 21.62
N GLU A 80 13.11 -6.33 21.90
CA GLU A 80 14.31 -6.57 21.08
C GLU A 80 13.89 -7.10 19.71
N PRO A 81 14.38 -6.50 18.62
CA PRO A 81 14.02 -6.98 17.30
C PRO A 81 14.75 -8.26 16.94
N ALA A 82 14.01 -9.19 16.32
CA ALA A 82 14.55 -10.45 15.82
C ALA A 82 15.70 -10.26 14.80
N TYR A 83 15.77 -9.08 14.19
CA TYR A 83 16.79 -8.70 13.21
C TYR A 83 17.27 -7.27 13.43
N SER A 84 18.50 -6.99 13.03
CA SER A 84 19.08 -5.63 13.05
C SER A 84 18.56 -4.73 11.92
N LEU A 85 18.12 -5.33 10.82
CA LEU A 85 17.55 -4.64 9.66
C LEU A 85 16.02 -4.61 9.73
N GLY A 86 15.40 -3.61 9.11
CA GLY A 86 13.95 -3.57 8.90
C GLY A 86 13.51 -4.60 7.86
N SER A 87 12.23 -5.00 7.89
CA SER A 87 11.69 -6.06 7.02
C SER A 87 11.97 -5.80 5.54
N ALA A 88 11.75 -4.58 5.06
CA ALA A 88 12.02 -4.19 3.69
C ALA A 88 13.50 -4.29 3.30
N ASN A 89 14.43 -3.98 4.22
CA ASN A 89 15.88 -4.06 3.97
C ASN A 89 16.39 -5.49 3.98
N ILE A 90 15.80 -6.37 4.81
CA ILE A 90 16.12 -7.80 4.79
C ILE A 90 15.73 -8.41 3.45
N ILE A 91 14.53 -8.10 2.95
CA ILE A 91 14.11 -8.59 1.63
C ILE A 91 14.98 -7.99 0.52
N GLY A 92 15.41 -6.74 0.66
CA GLY A 92 16.43 -6.12 -0.20
C GLY A 92 17.75 -6.90 -0.22
N LEU A 93 18.24 -7.29 0.95
CA LEU A 93 19.46 -8.07 1.07
C LEU A 93 19.29 -9.48 0.48
N GLU A 94 18.22 -10.18 0.84
CA GLU A 94 18.01 -11.60 0.49
C GLU A 94 17.74 -11.79 -1.01
N TYR A 95 16.87 -10.99 -1.61
CA TYR A 95 16.43 -11.19 -3.00
C TYR A 95 17.15 -10.29 -4.01
N PHE A 96 17.80 -9.21 -3.55
CA PHE A 96 18.50 -8.25 -4.41
C PHE A 96 19.97 -8.05 -4.06
N GLY A 97 20.48 -8.72 -3.02
CA GLY A 97 21.90 -8.67 -2.63
C GLY A 97 22.35 -7.32 -2.07
N ASN A 98 21.41 -6.46 -1.65
CA ASN A 98 21.71 -5.10 -1.19
C ASN A 98 20.85 -4.71 0.02
N ASP A 99 21.48 -4.62 1.20
CA ASP A 99 20.83 -4.20 2.45
C ASP A 99 20.38 -2.73 2.45
N ASN A 100 20.98 -1.88 1.61
CA ASN A 100 20.56 -0.50 1.39
C ASN A 100 19.33 -0.40 0.47
N MET A 101 18.91 -1.50 -0.16
CA MET A 101 17.70 -1.54 -0.96
C MET A 101 16.49 -1.77 -0.06
N SER A 102 15.60 -0.79 -0.01
CA SER A 102 14.33 -0.90 0.72
C SER A 102 13.27 -1.55 -0.19
N ALA A 103 13.13 -2.86 -0.08
CA ALA A 103 12.15 -3.64 -0.84
C ALA A 103 10.77 -3.55 -0.17
N ASN A 104 10.16 -2.36 -0.13
CA ASN A 104 8.90 -2.14 0.59
C ASN A 104 7.72 -2.89 0.00
N THR A 105 6.81 -3.35 0.86
CA THR A 105 5.62 -4.09 0.45
C THR A 105 4.35 -3.51 1.07
N GLY A 106 3.20 -3.91 0.55
CA GLY A 106 1.90 -3.52 1.10
C GLY A 106 1.57 -4.22 2.42
N TRP A 107 0.37 -3.95 2.93
CA TRP A 107 -0.14 -4.47 4.20
C TRP A 107 -0.13 -6.01 4.32
N ILE A 108 -0.22 -6.75 3.21
CA ILE A 108 -0.18 -8.22 3.22
C ILE A 108 1.23 -8.70 3.59
N GLY A 109 2.25 -8.33 2.81
CA GLY A 109 3.62 -8.76 3.07
C GLY A 109 4.19 -8.17 4.36
N SER A 110 3.84 -6.93 4.69
CA SER A 110 4.25 -6.30 5.95
C SER A 110 3.56 -6.95 7.14
N GLY A 111 2.23 -7.15 7.10
CA GLY A 111 1.50 -7.88 8.13
C GLY A 111 2.03 -9.30 8.33
N PHE A 112 2.39 -9.98 7.24
CA PHE A 112 3.01 -11.31 7.30
C PHE A 112 4.40 -11.27 7.95
N ALA A 113 5.23 -10.27 7.65
CA ALA A 113 6.51 -10.08 8.34
C ALA A 113 6.35 -9.84 9.85
N GLN A 114 5.25 -9.19 10.26
CA GLN A 114 5.01 -8.89 11.66
C GLN A 114 4.55 -10.11 12.46
N ALA A 115 3.57 -10.89 11.99
CA ALA A 115 3.08 -12.05 12.75
C ALA A 115 2.44 -13.13 11.85
N GLY A 116 3.01 -13.36 10.67
CA GLY A 116 2.50 -14.31 9.69
C GLY A 116 1.04 -14.02 9.33
N TYR A 117 0.23 -15.07 9.17
CA TYR A 117 -1.20 -14.92 8.86
C TYR A 117 -1.98 -14.12 9.92
N VAL A 118 -1.57 -14.17 11.19
CA VAL A 118 -2.21 -13.40 12.27
C VAL A 118 -1.98 -11.90 12.05
N GLY A 119 -0.77 -11.51 11.66
CA GLY A 119 -0.45 -10.12 11.36
C GLY A 119 -1.20 -9.60 10.13
N VAL A 120 -1.32 -10.42 9.07
CA VAL A 120 -2.16 -10.09 7.89
C VAL A 120 -3.63 -9.87 8.29
N PHE A 121 -4.18 -10.77 9.11
CA PHE A 121 -5.55 -10.65 9.59
C PHE A 121 -5.76 -9.38 10.43
N PHE A 122 -4.83 -9.09 11.34
CA PHE A 122 -4.87 -7.89 12.17
C PHE A 122 -4.82 -6.60 11.33
N TYR A 123 -3.93 -6.55 10.33
CA TYR A 123 -3.84 -5.40 9.42
C TYR A 123 -5.11 -5.24 8.57
N SER A 124 -5.72 -6.35 8.12
CA SER A 124 -7.00 -6.34 7.42
C SER A 124 -8.08 -5.65 8.26
N ILE A 125 -8.17 -5.98 9.54
CA ILE A 125 -9.16 -5.39 10.46
C ILE A 125 -8.94 -3.88 10.58
N ILE A 126 -7.70 -3.44 10.80
CA ILE A 126 -7.41 -2.00 10.95
C ILE A 126 -7.73 -1.25 9.65
N ILE A 127 -7.34 -1.79 8.50
CA ILE A 127 -7.65 -1.17 7.19
C ILE A 127 -9.16 -1.12 6.96
N SER A 128 -9.89 -2.19 7.29
CA SER A 128 -11.34 -2.22 7.22
C SER A 128 -11.96 -1.16 8.14
N ALA A 129 -11.51 -1.06 9.38
CA ALA A 129 -11.99 -0.06 10.34
C ALA A 129 -11.72 1.37 9.84
N LEU A 130 -10.55 1.60 9.24
CA LEU A 130 -10.20 2.88 8.63
C LEU A 130 -11.13 3.22 7.46
N ILE A 131 -11.41 2.28 6.56
CA ILE A 131 -12.35 2.50 5.44
C ILE A 131 -13.76 2.79 5.97
N SER A 132 -14.24 2.03 6.95
CA SER A 132 -15.54 2.25 7.59
C SER A 132 -15.62 3.60 8.33
N PHE A 133 -14.51 4.05 8.92
CA PHE A 133 -14.40 5.39 9.49
C PHE A 133 -14.53 6.45 8.40
N LEU A 134 -13.78 6.34 7.31
CA LEU A 134 -13.84 7.30 6.19
C LEU A 134 -15.24 7.37 5.55
N GLU A 135 -15.93 6.24 5.46
CA GLU A 135 -17.28 6.18 4.90
C GLU A 135 -18.27 7.09 5.66
N GLN A 136 -18.15 7.20 6.98
CA GLN A 136 -19.01 8.07 7.78
C GLN A 136 -18.89 9.54 7.36
N TYR A 137 -17.68 9.98 7.00
CA TYR A 137 -17.41 11.35 6.56
C TYR A 137 -17.76 11.61 5.09
N THR A 138 -17.98 10.56 4.30
CA THR A 138 -18.47 10.75 2.92
C THR A 138 -19.86 11.36 2.89
N LYS A 139 -20.66 11.16 3.95
CA LYS A 139 -22.01 11.72 4.10
C LYS A 139 -21.98 13.20 4.46
N THR A 140 -20.97 13.66 5.20
CA THR A 140 -20.87 15.05 5.70
C THR A 140 -20.04 15.96 4.80
N LEU A 141 -18.88 15.49 4.31
CA LEU A 141 -17.95 16.28 3.50
C LEU A 141 -18.11 16.04 1.99
N GLY A 142 -18.94 15.07 1.62
CA GLY A 142 -19.10 14.59 0.26
C GLY A 142 -18.03 13.56 -0.12
N ARG A 143 -18.47 12.48 -0.76
CA ARG A 143 -17.61 11.38 -1.24
C ARG A 143 -16.38 11.85 -2.04
N PRO A 144 -16.45 12.81 -2.97
CA PRO A 144 -15.28 13.23 -3.75
C PRO A 144 -14.17 13.84 -2.90
N THR A 145 -14.52 14.58 -1.83
CA THR A 145 -13.57 15.22 -0.92
C THR A 145 -12.78 14.18 -0.14
N VAL A 146 -13.49 13.23 0.47
CA VAL A 146 -12.88 12.15 1.26
C VAL A 146 -11.99 11.27 0.39
N VAL A 147 -12.47 10.88 -0.81
CA VAL A 147 -11.68 10.09 -1.75
C VAL A 147 -10.43 10.84 -2.18
N ALA A 148 -10.52 12.14 -2.51
CA ALA A 148 -9.35 12.92 -2.92
C ALA A 148 -8.28 13.02 -1.83
N LEU A 149 -8.68 13.10 -0.56
CA LEU A 149 -7.77 13.21 0.58
C LEU A 149 -7.09 11.86 0.93
N PHE A 150 -7.80 10.74 0.77
CA PHE A 150 -7.33 9.44 1.23
C PHE A 150 -6.87 8.47 0.13
N ILE A 151 -7.12 8.74 -1.16
CA ILE A 151 -6.74 7.82 -2.24
C ILE A 151 -5.24 7.54 -2.27
N ILE A 152 -4.40 8.55 -2.04
CA ILE A 152 -2.94 8.38 -2.03
C ILE A 152 -2.50 7.50 -0.86
N PRO A 153 -2.80 7.84 0.42
CA PRO A 153 -2.47 6.97 1.55
C PRO A 153 -2.99 5.54 1.39
N MET A 154 -4.23 5.37 0.89
CA MET A 154 -4.81 4.03 0.71
C MET A 154 -4.06 3.21 -0.32
N VAL A 155 -3.71 3.80 -1.47
CA VAL A 155 -2.89 3.12 -2.47
C VAL A 155 -1.52 2.76 -1.90
N THR A 156 -0.88 3.65 -1.13
CA THR A 156 0.45 3.39 -0.58
C THR A 156 0.47 2.29 0.47
N ILE A 157 -0.56 2.19 1.34
CA ILE A 157 -0.73 1.03 2.26
C ILE A 157 -0.89 -0.27 1.49
N ILE A 158 -1.60 -0.23 0.36
CA ILE A 158 -1.86 -1.41 -0.46
C ILE A 158 -0.60 -1.89 -1.17
N THR A 159 0.27 -0.98 -1.60
CA THR A 159 1.35 -1.33 -2.53
C THR A 159 2.75 -1.29 -1.95
N SER A 160 3.04 -0.43 -0.98
CA SER A 160 4.44 -0.05 -0.76
C SER A 160 4.80 0.45 0.65
N SER A 161 3.98 0.23 1.67
CA SER A 161 4.34 0.65 3.03
C SER A 161 3.68 -0.22 4.10
N ASP A 162 4.42 -0.43 5.19
CA ASP A 162 3.89 -1.02 6.42
C ASP A 162 2.83 -0.06 7.02
N LEU A 163 1.77 -0.64 7.58
CA LEU A 163 0.66 0.08 8.18
C LEU A 163 1.13 0.99 9.34
N THR A 164 2.07 0.53 10.16
CA THR A 164 2.58 1.34 11.28
C THR A 164 3.39 2.53 10.79
N ASP A 165 4.18 2.34 9.73
CA ASP A 165 4.92 3.44 9.11
C ASP A 165 3.97 4.42 8.44
N MET A 166 2.91 3.94 7.78
CA MET A 166 1.87 4.79 7.21
C MET A 166 1.20 5.72 8.24
N LEU A 167 0.90 5.19 9.42
CA LEU A 167 0.34 5.97 10.52
C LEU A 167 1.32 7.03 11.01
N LEU A 168 2.61 6.70 11.14
CA LEU A 168 3.60 7.56 11.79
C LEU A 168 4.30 8.55 10.85
N THR A 169 4.62 8.17 9.62
CA THR A 169 5.56 8.91 8.76
C THR A 169 4.91 9.42 7.47
N HIS A 170 3.92 8.71 6.93
CA HIS A 170 3.30 9.07 5.64
C HIS A 170 2.02 9.92 5.77
N GLY A 171 1.82 10.52 6.94
CA GLY A 171 0.80 11.55 7.12
C GLY A 171 -0.64 11.01 7.16
N LEU A 172 -0.86 9.70 7.31
CA LEU A 172 -2.22 9.16 7.46
C LEU A 172 -2.93 9.78 8.68
N VAL A 173 -2.22 9.90 9.80
CA VAL A 173 -2.74 10.59 11.00
C VAL A 173 -3.05 12.05 10.68
N PHE A 174 -2.18 12.74 9.94
CA PHE A 174 -2.42 14.12 9.53
C PHE A 174 -3.66 14.27 8.64
N SER A 175 -3.86 13.37 7.68
CA SER A 175 -5.07 13.32 6.85
C SER A 175 -6.33 13.07 7.67
N ILE A 176 -6.26 12.21 8.69
CA ILE A 176 -7.37 11.98 9.62
C ILE A 176 -7.67 13.23 10.44
N LEU A 177 -6.64 13.91 10.96
CA LEU A 177 -6.80 15.17 11.69
C LEU A 177 -7.44 16.24 10.81
N LEU A 178 -6.97 16.44 9.58
CA LEU A 178 -7.58 17.39 8.64
C LEU A 178 -9.05 17.09 8.39
N LEU A 179 -9.43 15.81 8.29
CA LEU A 179 -10.81 15.38 8.08
C LEU A 179 -11.69 15.63 9.32
N ILE A 180 -11.14 15.48 10.54
CA ILE A 180 -11.83 15.80 11.79
C ILE A 180 -12.03 17.31 11.95
N TYR A 181 -11.03 18.12 11.61
CA TYR A 181 -11.07 19.58 11.76
C TYR A 181 -11.76 20.29 10.60
N PHE A 182 -12.02 19.60 9.48
CA PHE A 182 -12.76 20.20 8.38
C PHE A 182 -14.17 20.54 8.86
N PRO A 183 -14.62 21.81 8.74
CA PRO A 183 -15.93 22.20 9.22
C PRO A 183 -16.98 21.41 8.44
N SER A 184 -17.66 20.47 9.12
CA SER A 184 -18.84 19.84 8.56
C SER A 184 -19.85 20.96 8.32
N LYS A 185 -20.32 21.13 7.09
CA LYS A 185 -21.47 21.99 6.85
C LYS A 185 -22.64 21.39 7.64
N ALA A 186 -22.96 22.03 8.77
CA ALA A 186 -24.21 21.81 9.49
C ALA A 186 -25.39 22.29 8.64
#